data_AF-A0A259MPE7-F1
#
_entry.id   AF-A0A259MPE7-F1
#
_cell.length_a   1.000
_cell.length_b   1.000
_cell.length_c   1.000
_cell.angle_alpha   90.00
_cell.angle_beta   90.00
_cell.angle_gamma   90.00
#
_symmetry.space_group_name_H-M   'P 1'
#
loop_
_entity.id
_entity.type
_entity.pdbx_description
1 polymer ?
#
loop_
_entity_poly.entity_id
_entity_poly.type
_entity_poly.pdbx_seq_one_letter_code
_entity_poly.pdbx_strand_id
1 'polypeptide(L)'
;MYRVTSQFKATVLARFAAALHQLDDWNREPNYLEEERLFRALGYMKRGNFKLAEAELKELSGVFASPPDKNAVVPLITRERYTKALMRRGLAQLRGEAA
;
A
#
# COMPACT_ATOMS: atom_id res chain seq x y z
N MET A 1 -24.04 0.85 11.75
CA MET A 1 -23.33 0.81 10.45
C MET A 1 -22.56 2.14 10.31
N TYR A 2 -21.26 2.18 10.64
CA TYR A 2 -20.49 3.42 10.58
C TYR A 2 -20.30 3.79 9.10
N ARG A 3 -21.01 4.82 8.62
CA ARG A 3 -20.81 5.37 7.27
C ARG A 3 -19.38 5.90 7.19
N VAL A 4 -18.50 5.11 6.55
CA VAL A 4 -17.22 5.63 6.08
C VAL A 4 -17.57 6.75 5.11
N THR A 5 -17.31 7.99 5.51
CA THR A 5 -17.59 9.16 4.66
C THR A 5 -16.76 9.06 3.39
N SER A 6 -17.29 9.57 2.27
CA SER A 6 -16.56 9.58 0.99
C SER A 6 -15.17 10.22 1.14
N GLN A 7 -15.06 11.21 2.02
CA GLN A 7 -13.82 11.86 2.41
C GLN A 7 -12.82 10.91 3.06
N PHE A 8 -13.23 10.03 3.97
CA PHE A 8 -12.31 9.05 4.57
C PHE A 8 -11.77 8.06 3.54
N LYS A 9 -12.61 7.59 2.61
CA LYS A 9 -12.16 6.73 1.51
C LYS A 9 -11.11 7.43 0.65
N ALA A 10 -11.37 8.69 0.29
CA ALA A 10 -10.42 9.51 -0.47
C ALA A 10 -9.10 9.70 0.27
N THR A 11 -9.12 9.95 1.58
CA THR A 11 -7.91 10.09 2.40
C THR A 11 -7.08 8.80 2.43
N VAL A 12 -7.72 7.64 2.58
CA VAL A 12 -7.03 6.34 2.59
C VAL A 12 -6.42 6.04 1.21
N LEU A 13 -7.15 6.31 0.13
CA LEU A 13 -6.63 6.18 -1.24
C LEU A 13 -5.46 7.13 -1.50
N ALA A 14 -5.53 8.38 -1.03
CA ALA A 14 -4.45 9.36 -1.14
C ALA A 14 -3.20 8.92 -0.37
N ARG A 15 -3.37 8.36 0.84
CA ARG A 15 -2.25 7.79 1.60
C ARG A 15 -1.59 6.61 0.89
N PHE A 16 -2.39 5.73 0.30
CA PHE A 16 -1.85 4.62 -0.48
C PHE A 16 -1.07 5.12 -1.71
N ALA A 17 -1.60 6.14 -2.41
CA ALA A 17 -0.89 6.76 -3.52
C ALA A 17 0.42 7.42 -3.06
N ALA A 18 0.41 8.15 -1.94
CA ALA A 18 1.60 8.79 -1.37
C ALA A 18 2.68 7.76 -0.99
N ALA A 19 2.30 6.63 -0.41
CA ALA A 19 3.21 5.52 -0.12
C ALA A 19 3.91 4.99 -1.39
N LEU A 20 3.17 4.85 -2.50
CA LEU A 20 3.76 4.45 -3.77
C LEU A 20 4.70 5.51 -4.33
N HIS A 21 4.28 6.79 -4.30
CA HIS A 21 5.12 7.92 -4.73
C HIS A 21 6.44 7.99 -3.94
N GLN A 22 6.41 7.77 -2.63
CA GLN A 22 7.61 7.76 -1.80
C GLN A 22 8.60 6.65 -2.21
N LEU A 23 8.10 5.49 -2.63
CA LEU A 23 8.95 4.43 -3.19
C LEU A 23 9.50 4.79 -4.59
N ASP A 24 8.82 5.64 -5.34
CA ASP A 24 9.33 6.18 -6.61
C ASP A 24 10.41 7.23 -6.39
N ASP A 25 10.25 8.12 -5.41
CA ASP A 25 11.28 9.08 -5.01
C ASP A 25 12.56 8.36 -4.57
N TRP A 26 12.43 7.20 -3.94
CA TRP A 26 13.57 6.35 -3.56
C TRP A 26 14.10 5.45 -4.68
N ASN A 27 13.48 5.51 -5.87
CA ASN A 27 13.81 4.68 -7.04
C ASN A 27 13.99 3.19 -6.70
N ARG A 28 13.14 2.65 -5.83
CA ARG A 28 13.20 1.26 -5.37
C ARG A 28 11.85 0.58 -5.37
N GLU A 29 11.87 -0.75 -5.47
CA GLU A 29 10.69 -1.57 -5.21
C GLU A 29 10.42 -1.66 -3.69
N PRO A 30 9.17 -1.92 -3.29
CA PRO A 30 8.84 -2.20 -1.90
C PRO A 30 9.63 -3.41 -1.40
N ASN A 31 10.10 -3.33 -0.16
CA ASN A 31 10.64 -4.47 0.54
C ASN A 31 9.50 -5.44 0.92
N TYR A 32 9.84 -6.62 1.43
CA TYR A 32 8.84 -7.64 1.76
C TYR A 32 7.75 -7.15 2.73
N LEU A 33 8.15 -6.39 3.76
CA LEU A 33 7.23 -5.88 4.76
C LEU A 33 6.28 -4.84 4.15
N GLU A 34 6.82 -3.91 3.37
CA GLU A 34 6.07 -2.87 2.66
C GLU A 34 5.12 -3.49 1.64
N GLU A 35 5.58 -4.51 0.92
CA GLU A 35 4.80 -5.25 -0.06
C GLU A 35 3.58 -5.91 0.59
N GLU A 36 3.79 -6.63 1.70
CA GLU A 36 2.72 -7.31 2.41
C GLU A 36 1.68 -6.32 2.96
N ARG A 37 2.14 -5.21 3.54
CA ARG A 37 1.28 -4.15 4.10
C ARG A 37 0.48 -3.44 3.01
N LEU A 38 1.11 -3.06 1.89
CA LEU A 38 0.42 -2.48 0.74
C LEU A 38 -0.58 -3.47 0.13
N PHE A 39 -0.22 -4.75 0.01
CA PHE A 39 -1.13 -5.77 -0.50
C PHE A 39 -2.36 -5.95 0.41
N ARG A 40 -2.16 -6.04 1.73
CA ARG A 40 -3.26 -6.10 2.72
C ARG A 40 -4.14 -4.87 2.66
N ALA A 41 -3.55 -3.66 2.62
CA ALA A 41 -4.29 -2.41 2.52
C ALA A 41 -5.14 -2.37 1.25
N LEU A 42 -4.59 -2.76 0.10
CA LEU A 42 -5.31 -2.85 -1.17
C LEU A 42 -6.48 -3.86 -1.10
N GLY A 43 -6.25 -5.03 -0.51
CA GLY A 43 -7.27 -6.05 -0.30
C GLY A 43 -8.41 -5.56 0.60
N TYR A 44 -8.08 -4.85 1.68
CA TYR A 44 -9.09 -4.24 2.56
C TYR A 44 -9.89 -3.15 1.86
N MET A 45 -9.24 -2.31 1.04
CA MET A 45 -9.94 -1.31 0.24
C MET A 45 -10.89 -1.94 -0.78
N LYS A 46 -10.48 -3.02 -1.47
CA LYS A 46 -11.36 -3.76 -2.41
C LYS A 46 -12.57 -4.36 -1.73
N ARG A 47 -12.45 -4.79 -0.47
CA ARG A 47 -13.56 -5.31 0.34
C ARG A 47 -14.40 -4.20 1.01
N GLY A 48 -14.08 -2.93 0.80
CA GLY A 48 -14.75 -1.79 1.43
C GLY A 48 -14.36 -1.53 2.90
N ASN A 49 -13.35 -2.23 3.42
CA ASN A 49 -12.87 -2.13 4.81
C ASN A 49 -11.78 -1.07 4.95
N PHE A 50 -12.13 0.20 4.70
CA PHE A 50 -11.17 1.31 4.71
C PHE A 50 -10.51 1.58 6.07
N LYS A 51 -11.14 1.21 7.19
CA LYS A 51 -10.54 1.36 8.52
C LYS A 51 -9.31 0.46 8.72
N LEU A 52 -9.41 -0.80 8.28
CA LEU A 52 -8.29 -1.74 8.33
C LEU A 52 -7.19 -1.31 7.35
N ALA A 53 -7.58 -0.86 6.15
CA ALA A 53 -6.63 -0.29 5.20
C ALA A 53 -5.88 0.93 5.76
N GLU A 54 -6.55 1.82 6.51
CA GLU A 54 -5.89 2.95 7.18
C GLU A 54 -4.90 2.49 8.23
N ALA A 55 -5.23 1.47 9.03
CA ALA A 55 -4.33 0.93 10.05
C ALA A 55 -3.04 0.38 9.44
N GLU A 56 -3.17 -0.45 8.38
CA GLU A 56 -2.02 -0.97 7.63
C GLU A 56 -1.15 0.15 7.04
N LEU A 57 -1.77 1.20 6.49
CA LEU A 57 -1.06 2.35 5.92
C LEU A 57 -0.39 3.23 6.98
N LYS A 58 -0.96 3.36 8.18
CA LYS A 58 -0.33 4.07 9.30
C LYS A 58 0.91 3.34 9.78
N GLU A 59 0.82 2.01 9.93
CA GLU A 59 2.00 1.19 10.26
C GLU A 59 3.07 1.28 9.17
N LEU A 60 2.65 1.22 7.90
CA LEU A 60 3.56 1.40 6.76
C LEU A 60 4.27 2.77 6.78
N SER A 61 3.57 3.85 7.12
CA SER A 61 4.19 5.17 7.25
C SER A 61 5.25 5.21 8.35
N GLY A 62 5.10 4.40 9.42
CA GLY A 62 6.12 4.22 10.44
C GLY A 62 7.32 3.42 9.93
N VAL A 63 7.09 2.41 9.10
CA VAL A 63 8.16 1.65 8.42
C VAL A 63 8.95 2.55 7.48
N PHE A 64 8.29 3.44 6.74
CA PHE A 64 8.95 4.40 5.86
C PHE A 64 9.69 5.53 6.59
N ALA A 65 9.41 5.76 7.88
CA ALA A 65 10.15 6.73 8.68
C ALA A 65 11.57 6.23 9.04
N SER A 66 11.79 4.91 8.97
CA SER A 66 13.10 4.31 9.12
C SER A 66 13.68 3.96 7.74
N PRO A 67 14.87 4.45 7.37
CA PRO A 67 15.51 4.04 6.13
C PRO A 67 15.68 2.51 6.14
N PRO A 68 15.48 1.84 4.98
CA PRO A 68 15.53 0.39 4.93
C PRO A 68 16.89 -0.10 5.41
N ASP A 69 16.87 -1.06 6.33
CA ASP A 69 18.09 -1.69 6.82
C ASP A 69 18.78 -2.38 5.63
N LYS A 70 19.99 -1.92 5.28
CA LYS A 70 20.75 -2.45 4.14
C LYS A 70 21.12 -3.93 4.32
N ASN A 71 21.01 -4.45 5.54
CA ASN A 71 21.26 -5.84 5.89
C ASN A 71 19.97 -6.65 6.10
N ALA A 72 18.80 -6.09 5.78
CA ALA A 72 17.55 -6.84 5.84
C ALA A 72 17.66 -8.07 4.93
N VAL A 73 17.70 -9.24 5.57
CA VAL A 73 17.75 -10.55 4.91
C VAL A 73 16.63 -10.57 3.88
N VAL A 74 17.00 -10.63 2.59
CA VAL A 74 16.03 -10.83 1.51
C VAL A 74 15.37 -12.18 1.79
N PRO A 75 14.09 -12.23 2.18
CA PRO A 75 13.45 -13.51 2.44
C PRO A 75 13.51 -14.33 1.15
N LEU A 76 13.78 -15.63 1.27
CA LEU A 76 13.81 -16.53 0.13
C LEU A 76 12.38 -16.65 -0.40
N ILE A 77 12.03 -15.90 -1.45
CA ILE A 77 10.65 -15.77 -1.91
C ILE A 77 10.34 -16.90 -2.91
N THR A 78 9.42 -17.80 -2.54
CA THR A 78 8.79 -18.78 -3.46
C THR A 78 7.50 -18.25 -4.11
N ARG A 79 7.13 -17.00 -3.82
CA ARG A 79 5.92 -16.31 -4.29
C ARG A 79 6.28 -15.16 -5.24
N GLU A 80 5.40 -14.89 -6.20
CA GLU A 80 5.49 -13.71 -7.07
C GLU A 80 5.48 -12.41 -6.24
N ARG A 81 6.49 -11.55 -6.46
CA ARG A 81 6.59 -10.23 -5.82
C ARG A 81 5.56 -9.27 -6.40
N TYR A 82 4.83 -8.56 -5.55
CA TYR A 82 3.95 -7.49 -6.01
C TYR A 82 4.74 -6.22 -6.24
N THR A 83 4.99 -5.93 -7.52
CA THR A 83 5.66 -4.69 -7.93
C THR A 83 4.79 -3.46 -7.68
N LYS A 84 5.43 -2.28 -7.58
CA LYS A 84 4.72 -0.99 -7.49
C LYS A 84 3.72 -0.81 -8.63
N ALA A 85 4.07 -1.28 -9.83
CA ALA A 85 3.21 -1.24 -11.01
C ALA A 85 1.91 -2.05 -10.81
N LEU A 86 2.00 -3.26 -10.23
CA LEU A 86 0.81 -4.07 -9.91
C LEU A 86 -0.08 -3.39 -8.86
N MET A 87 0.53 -2.78 -7.85
CA MET A 87 -0.21 -2.06 -6.81
C MET A 87 -0.91 -0.81 -7.35
N ARG A 88 -0.26 -0.05 -8.24
CA ARG A 88 -0.87 1.07 -8.96
C ARG A 88 -2.07 0.63 -9.81
N ARG A 89 -1.94 -0.50 -10.53
CA ARG A 89 -3.05 -1.07 -11.30
C ARG A 89 -4.23 -1.42 -10.40
N GLY A 90 -3.95 -2.01 -9.24
CA GLY A 90 -4.98 -2.29 -8.22
C GLY A 90 -5.66 -1.03 -7.68
N LEU A 91 -4.89 0.05 -7.48
CA LEU A 91 -5.42 1.35 -7.06
C LEU A 91 -6.30 2.00 -8.14
N ALA A 92 -5.88 1.95 -9.41
CA ALA A 92 -6.67 2.47 -10.53
C ALA A 92 -8.03 1.74 -10.63
N GLN A 93 -8.05 0.42 -10.45
CA GLN A 93 -9.29 -0.35 -10.38
C GLN A 93 -10.21 0.11 -9.23
N LEU A 94 -9.65 0.45 -8.07
CA LEU A 94 -10.43 0.93 -6.92
C LEU A 94 -11.02 2.32 -7.15
N ARG A 95 -10.34 3.17 -7.91
CA ARG A 95 -10.81 4.51 -8.28
C ARG A 95 -11.85 4.50 -9.40
N GLY A 96 -12.08 3.35 -10.03
CA GLY A 96 -12.91 3.26 -11.23
C GLY A 96 -12.24 3.85 -12.46
N GLU A 97 -10.92 4.09 -12.42
CA GLU A 97 -10.10 4.56 -13.55
C GLU A 97 -9.67 3.39 -14.46
N ALA A 98 -10.23 2.20 -14.28
CA ALA A 98 -10.04 1.06 -15.17
C ALA A 98 -11.06 1.14 -16.32
N ALA A 99 -10.64 1.79 -17.41
CA ALA A 99 -11.10 1.49 -18.76
C ALA A 99 -10.04 0.62 -19.45
#